data_AF-A0A522CBW5-F1
#
_entry.id   AF-A0A522CBW5-F1
#
_cell.length_a   1.000
_cell.length_b   1.000
_cell.length_c   1.000
_cell.angle_alpha   90.00
_cell.angle_beta   90.00
_cell.angle_gamma   90.00
#
_symmetry.space_group_name_H-M   'P 1'
#
loop_
_entity.id
_entity.type
_entity.pdbx_description
1 polymer ?
#
loop_
_entity_poly.entity_id
_entity_poly.type
_entity_poly.pdbx_seq_one_letter_code
_entity_poly.pdbx_strand_id
1 'polypeptide(L)'
;MKGAGKMDKMPHQMTDKELKAELERLRDSLCDLEDMHLFTFAKTSAHIGSEKAQNMQIEFEEECRMLNKRIAEIEKELKTKGDTGEKN
;
A
#
# COMPACT_ATOMS: atom_id res chain seq x y z
N MET A 1 -18.91 -15.39 -5.96
CA MET A 1 -18.48 -14.67 -7.18
C MET A 1 -16.96 -14.59 -7.17
N LYS A 2 -16.33 -14.99 -8.28
CA LYS A 2 -14.87 -14.96 -8.48
C LYS A 2 -14.35 -13.51 -8.38
N GLY A 3 -13.35 -13.28 -7.53
CA GLY A 3 -12.57 -12.04 -7.49
C GLY A 3 -11.07 -12.34 -7.37
N ALA A 4 -10.59 -13.39 -8.03
CA ALA A 4 -9.16 -13.67 -8.11
C ALA A 4 -8.49 -12.70 -9.10
N GLY A 5 -7.40 -12.05 -8.67
CA GLY A 5 -6.30 -11.67 -9.57
C GLY A 5 -6.30 -10.26 -10.19
N LYS A 6 -6.76 -9.21 -9.51
CA LYS A 6 -6.47 -7.83 -9.96
C LYS A 6 -5.15 -7.24 -9.43
N MET A 7 -4.53 -7.89 -8.44
CA MET A 7 -3.33 -7.41 -7.73
C MET A 7 -2.03 -7.52 -8.56
N ASP A 8 -1.98 -8.38 -9.57
CA ASP A 8 -0.77 -8.59 -10.40
C ASP A 8 -0.67 -7.70 -11.64
N LYS A 9 -1.68 -6.85 -11.90
CA LYS A 9 -1.65 -5.99 -13.09
C LYS A 9 -0.66 -4.84 -12.88
N MET A 10 0.15 -4.57 -13.89
CA MET A 10 1.04 -3.41 -13.85
C MET A 10 0.21 -2.12 -13.97
N PRO A 11 0.60 -1.00 -13.34
CA PRO A 11 -0.20 0.24 -13.30
C PRO A 11 -0.55 0.75 -14.71
N HIS A 12 0.38 0.66 -15.66
CA HIS A 12 0.15 1.06 -17.06
C HIS A 12 -0.95 0.26 -17.77
N GLN A 13 -1.29 -0.95 -17.29
CA GLN A 13 -2.33 -1.81 -17.86
C GLN A 13 -3.71 -1.56 -17.26
N MET A 14 -3.80 -0.75 -16.20
CA MET A 14 -5.06 -0.42 -15.54
C MET A 14 -5.73 0.80 -16.16
N THR A 15 -7.06 0.81 -16.17
CA THR A 15 -7.85 2.00 -16.51
C THR A 15 -7.82 3.03 -15.38
N ASP A 16 -8.16 4.29 -15.64
CA ASP A 16 -8.16 5.34 -14.60
C ASP A 16 -9.08 4.99 -13.42
N LYS A 17 -10.22 4.35 -13.69
CA LYS A 17 -11.13 3.86 -12.64
C LYS A 17 -10.50 2.75 -11.80
N GLU A 18 -9.77 1.84 -12.44
CA GLU A 18 -9.07 0.76 -11.73
C GLU A 18 -7.88 1.29 -10.93
N LEU A 19 -7.12 2.25 -11.47
CA LEU A 19 -6.02 2.92 -10.78
C LEU A 19 -6.50 3.67 -9.54
N LYS A 20 -7.61 4.43 -9.65
CA LYS A 20 -8.22 5.10 -8.49
C LYS A 20 -8.69 4.12 -7.43
N ALA A 21 -9.40 3.07 -7.84
CA ALA A 21 -9.88 2.06 -6.91
C ALA A 21 -8.73 1.25 -6.25
N GLU A 22 -7.63 1.02 -6.97
CA GLU A 22 -6.42 0.40 -6.41
C GLU A 22 -5.69 1.34 -5.46
N LEU A 23 -5.61 2.63 -5.80
CA LEU A 23 -5.03 3.65 -4.92
C LEU A 23 -5.79 3.74 -3.59
N GLU A 24 -7.12 3.76 -3.62
CA GLU A 24 -7.96 3.72 -2.41
C GLU A 24 -7.70 2.46 -1.60
N ARG A 25 -7.73 1.27 -2.24
CA ARG A 25 -7.42 0.01 -1.56
C ARG A 25 -6.05 0.00 -0.89
N LEU A 26 -5.01 0.51 -1.56
CA LEU A 26 -3.66 0.52 -0.99
C LEU A 26 -3.54 1.49 0.19
N ARG A 27 -4.26 2.61 0.16
CA ARG A 27 -4.32 3.57 1.28
C ARG A 27 -5.08 2.98 2.46
N ASP A 28 -6.20 2.32 2.22
CA ASP A 28 -6.96 1.61 3.26
C ASP A 28 -6.10 0.52 3.90
N SER A 29 -5.44 -0.32 3.07
CA SER A 29 -4.50 -1.34 3.56
C SER A 29 -3.35 -0.76 4.38
N LEU A 30 -2.82 0.41 4.00
CA LEU A 30 -1.76 1.06 4.76
C LEU A 30 -2.27 1.53 6.12
N CYS A 31 -3.46 2.14 6.18
CA CYS A 31 -4.10 2.56 7.42
C CYS A 31 -4.35 1.37 8.36
N ASP A 32 -4.92 0.28 7.83
CA ASP A 32 -5.19 -0.94 8.59
C ASP A 32 -3.90 -1.55 9.14
N LEU A 33 -2.82 -1.55 8.34
CA LEU A 33 -1.51 -2.04 8.74
C LEU A 33 -0.90 -1.19 9.86
N GLU A 34 -0.96 0.14 9.73
CA GLU A 34 -0.48 1.09 10.74
C GLU A 34 -1.23 0.92 12.08
N ASP A 35 -2.56 0.83 12.03
CA ASP A 35 -3.41 0.64 13.20
C ASP A 35 -3.15 -0.72 13.88
N MET A 36 -3.07 -1.79 13.10
CA MET A 36 -2.77 -3.13 13.61
C MET A 36 -1.39 -3.20 14.24
N HIS A 37 -0.37 -2.62 13.59
CA HIS A 37 0.99 -2.57 14.12
C HIS A 37 1.03 -1.77 15.41
N LEU A 38 0.44 -0.57 15.45
CA LEU A 38 0.37 0.24 16.67
C LEU A 38 -0.26 -0.53 17.82
N PHE A 39 -1.41 -1.17 17.58
CA PHE A 39 -2.11 -1.95 18.60
C PHE A 39 -1.31 -3.16 19.08
N THR A 40 -0.73 -3.92 18.15
CA THR A 40 0.00 -5.16 18.45
C THR A 40 1.32 -4.84 19.14
N PHE A 41 2.09 -3.90 18.59
CA PHE A 41 3.36 -3.46 19.13
C PHE A 41 3.18 -2.86 20.53
N ALA A 42 2.21 -1.98 20.75
CA ALA A 42 1.95 -1.40 22.07
C ALA A 42 1.60 -2.46 23.13
N LYS A 43 0.87 -3.52 22.74
CA LYS A 43 0.48 -4.59 23.67
C LYS A 43 1.57 -5.63 23.93
N THR A 44 2.42 -5.91 22.94
CA THR A 44 3.33 -7.06 22.99
C THR A 44 4.79 -6.67 23.18
N SER A 45 5.20 -5.46 22.75
CA SER A 45 6.60 -5.00 22.81
C SER A 45 7.19 -5.04 24.22
N ALA A 46 6.40 -4.74 25.26
CA ALA A 46 6.83 -4.78 26.66
C ALA A 46 7.05 -6.22 27.20
N HIS A 47 6.51 -7.22 26.52
CA HIS A 47 6.56 -8.63 26.93
C HIS A 47 7.43 -9.51 26.01
N ILE A 48 7.87 -8.98 24.87
CA ILE A 48 8.79 -9.64 23.94
C ILE A 48 10.19 -9.07 24.10
N GLY A 49 11.21 -9.90 23.85
CA GLY A 49 12.61 -9.45 23.89
C GLY A 49 12.90 -8.38 22.84
N SER A 50 13.92 -7.55 23.09
CA SER A 50 14.28 -6.41 22.24
C SER A 50 14.52 -6.77 20.78
N GLU A 51 15.13 -7.93 20.50
CA GLU A 51 15.36 -8.43 19.15
C GLU A 51 14.05 -8.71 18.40
N LYS A 52 13.06 -9.31 19.08
CA LYS A 52 11.74 -9.60 18.47
C LYS A 52 10.95 -8.33 18.20
N ALA A 53 11.00 -7.36 19.12
CA ALA A 53 10.38 -6.06 18.90
C ALA A 53 11.03 -5.32 17.71
N GLN A 54 12.36 -5.37 17.59
CA GLN A 54 13.08 -4.79 16.45
C GLN A 54 12.70 -5.47 15.13
N ASN A 55 12.64 -6.80 15.09
CA ASN A 55 12.25 -7.51 13.87
C ASN A 55 10.82 -7.15 13.43
N MET A 56 9.87 -7.08 14.37
CA MET A 56 8.49 -6.66 14.09
C MET A 56 8.42 -5.24 13.52
N GLN A 57 9.22 -4.31 14.05
CA GLN A 57 9.31 -2.95 13.53
C GLN A 57 9.89 -2.93 12.11
N ILE A 58 10.94 -3.71 11.84
CA ILE A 58 11.58 -3.79 10.52
C ILE A 58 10.60 -4.34 9.48
N GLU A 59 9.89 -5.43 9.80
CA GLU A 59 8.87 -6.03 8.92
C GLU A 59 7.77 -5.02 8.59
N PHE A 60 7.27 -4.31 9.61
CA PHE A 60 6.27 -3.26 9.42
C PHE A 60 6.75 -2.12 8.52
N GLU A 61 7.98 -1.64 8.74
CA GLU A 61 8.57 -0.57 7.91
C GLU A 61 8.77 -1.02 6.45
N GLU A 62 9.17 -2.26 6.23
CA GLU A 62 9.33 -2.83 4.89
C GLU A 62 7.99 -2.93 4.17
N GLU A 63 6.94 -3.42 4.83
CA GLU A 63 5.59 -3.49 4.27
C GLU A 63 5.04 -2.10 3.95
N CYS A 64 5.18 -1.13 4.87
CA CYS A 64 4.79 0.26 4.63
C CYS A 64 5.54 0.84 3.42
N ARG A 65 6.83 0.56 3.28
CA ARG A 65 7.64 1.03 2.16
C ARG A 65 7.17 0.43 0.83
N MET A 66 6.80 -0.85 0.80
CA MET A 66 6.28 -1.50 -0.40
C MET A 66 4.94 -0.89 -0.83
N LEU A 67 4.00 -0.71 0.11
CA LEU A 67 2.71 -0.09 -0.16
C LEU A 67 2.87 1.36 -0.65
N ASN A 68 3.70 2.15 0.02
CA ASN A 68 3.98 3.54 -0.38
C ASN A 68 4.63 3.65 -1.76
N LYS A 69 5.58 2.75 -2.08
CA LYS A 69 6.16 2.68 -3.42
C LYS A 69 5.09 2.42 -4.48
N ARG A 70 4.18 1.47 -4.20
CA ARG A 70 3.10 1.12 -5.13
C ARG A 70 2.10 2.26 -5.30
N ILE A 71 1.75 2.94 -4.23
CA ILE A 71 0.93 4.16 -4.25
C ILE A 71 1.56 5.21 -5.16
N ALA A 72 2.85 5.49 -4.97
CA ALA A 72 3.57 6.47 -5.78
C ALA A 72 3.63 6.10 -7.28
N GLU A 73 3.78 4.80 -7.61
CA GLU A 73 3.72 4.31 -9.00
C GLU A 73 2.34 4.57 -9.63
N ILE A 74 1.26 4.31 -8.90
CA ILE A 74 -0.11 4.52 -9.36
C ILE A 74 -0.43 6.01 -9.49
N GLU A 75 -0.01 6.83 -8.53
CA GLU A 75 -0.18 8.29 -8.59
C GLU A 75 0.57 8.90 -9.77
N LYS A 76 1.79 8.43 -10.04
CA LYS A 76 2.57 8.85 -11.22
C LYS A 76 1.87 8.46 -12.53
N GLU A 77 1.31 7.26 -12.60
CA GLU A 77 0.57 6.79 -13.76
C GLU A 77 -0.70 7.61 -13.98
N LEU A 78 -1.49 7.85 -12.92
CA LEU A 78 -2.68 8.70 -12.96
C LEU A 78 -2.35 10.12 -13.41
N LYS A 79 -1.25 10.70 -12.92
CA LYS A 79 -0.77 12.01 -13.36
C LYS A 79 -0.39 12.00 -14.84
N THR A 80 0.35 10.99 -15.29
CA THR A 80 0.75 10.85 -16.69
C THR A 80 -0.48 10.78 -17.60
N LYS A 81 -1.47 9.95 -17.25
CA LYS A 81 -2.73 9.83 -18.00
C LYS A 81 -3.57 11.11 -17.99
N GLY A 82 -3.59 11.83 -16.85
CA GLY A 82 -4.23 13.14 -16.74
C GLY A 82 -3.56 14.22 -17.60
N ASP A 83 -2.23 14.32 -17.57
CA ASP A 83 -1.45 15.31 -18.32
C ASP A 83 -1.48 15.03 -19.85
N THR A 84 -1.72 13.78 -20.28
CA THR A 84 -1.91 13.46 -21.71
C THR A 84 -3.33 13.76 -22.22
N GLY A 85 -4.27 14.10 -21.33
CA GLY A 85 -5.67 14.41 -21.67
C GLY A 85 -5.95 15.86 -22.09
N GLU A 86 -4.99 16.77 -21.93
CA GLU A 86 -5.17 18.23 -22.16
C GLU A 86 -4.40 18.75 -23.39
N LYS A 87 -4.38 17.96 -24.48
CA LYS A 87 -3.99 18.45 -25.80
C LYS A 87 -4.98 17.99 -26.86
N ASN A 88 -6.15 18.63 -26.90
CA ASN A 88 -6.93 18.78 -28.12
C ASN A 88 -7.72 20.09 -28.07
#